data_AF-W7LYD3-F1
#
_entry.id   AF-W7LYD3-F1
#
_cell.length_a   1.000
_cell.length_b   1.000
_cell.length_c   1.000
_cell.angle_alpha   90.00
_cell.angle_beta   90.00
_cell.angle_gamma   90.00
#
_symmetry.space_group_name_H-M   'P 1'
#
loop_
_entity.id
_entity.type
_entity.pdbx_description
1 polymer ?
#
loop_
_entity_poly.entity_id
_entity_poly.type
_entity_poly.pdbx_seq_one_letter_code
_entity_poly.pdbx_strand_id
1 'polypeptide(L)'
;MHDIPLYIGLGKALERPALHAPTDIHGVSGLDGTDLLPEPLVTPSPIPAVEAMAEALRAQPPGTAWIVATGALTNVGALLRAYPELTSHIKGISLMGGSIGDNFSDAPLGEVDGRPRIGNYTPWAEFNILVDPEAAATVFHTKEIAAKTTIVPLDLSHQVLATSEVREMLLYGPDAERTGPGKTTLRTMLVELLYFFAQTYADTFGITAGPPLHDPIAVAAVLVDTENEIPFLEWDAKHSQPPEHNERFEVTVITEGTFEEAKEGKQTGRTLAKLLPPGQQGVKIPRGVDTAKFWEVIEECIERADAKNAALALAK
;
A
#
# COMPACT_ATOMS: atom_id res chain seq x y z
N MET A 1 -18.79 -1.92 18.94
CA MET A 1 -18.54 -2.59 17.64
C MET A 1 -18.51 -1.63 16.46
N HIS A 2 -18.46 -0.33 16.74
CA HIS A 2 -18.28 0.73 15.75
C HIS A 2 -17.11 1.58 16.21
N ASP A 3 -16.07 0.90 16.72
CA ASP A 3 -15.07 1.50 17.58
C ASP A 3 -13.88 2.03 16.75
N ILE A 4 -13.94 1.85 15.42
CA ILE A 4 -13.01 2.41 14.44
C ILE A 4 -13.72 3.58 13.75
N PRO A 5 -13.37 4.84 14.09
CA PRO A 5 -14.00 6.00 13.48
C PRO A 5 -13.56 6.18 12.02
N LEU A 6 -14.50 6.62 11.18
CA LEU A 6 -14.27 6.95 9.77
C LEU A 6 -14.33 8.47 9.59
N TYR A 7 -13.36 9.05 8.88
CA TYR A 7 -13.28 10.49 8.63
C TYR A 7 -13.14 10.77 7.13
N ILE A 8 -13.80 11.83 6.65
CA ILE A 8 -13.68 12.25 5.25
C ILE A 8 -12.43 13.13 5.08
N GLY A 9 -11.58 12.72 4.14
CA GLY A 9 -10.35 13.43 3.79
C GLY A 9 -10.52 14.48 2.70
N LEU A 10 -9.38 14.99 2.23
CA LEU A 10 -9.34 15.94 1.13
C LEU A 10 -9.79 15.27 -0.19
N GLY A 11 -10.73 15.91 -0.89
CA GLY A 11 -11.32 15.38 -2.13
C GLY A 11 -10.49 15.58 -3.41
N LYS A 12 -9.31 16.20 -3.29
CA LYS A 12 -8.35 16.39 -4.39
C LYS A 12 -6.95 16.58 -3.82
N ALA A 13 -5.95 16.43 -4.69
CA ALA A 13 -4.57 16.72 -4.38
C ALA A 13 -4.35 18.15 -3.85
N LEU A 14 -3.23 18.36 -3.14
CA LEU A 14 -2.89 19.65 -2.53
C LEU A 14 -2.81 20.78 -3.56
N GLU A 15 -2.21 20.50 -4.71
CA GLU A 15 -1.87 21.51 -5.72
C GLU A 15 -2.48 21.21 -7.09
N ARG A 16 -3.11 20.03 -7.26
CA ARG A 16 -3.60 19.51 -8.54
C ARG A 16 -5.12 19.29 -8.55
N PRO A 17 -5.76 19.24 -9.73
CA PRO A 17 -7.15 18.77 -9.83
C PRO A 17 -7.27 17.32 -9.36
N ALA A 18 -8.50 16.89 -9.05
CA ALA A 18 -8.75 15.50 -8.70
C ALA A 18 -8.38 14.58 -9.87
N LEU A 19 -7.76 13.45 -9.55
CA LEU A 19 -7.47 12.35 -10.45
C LEU A 19 -8.09 11.09 -9.86
N HIS A 20 -8.81 10.33 -10.68
CA HIS A 20 -9.46 9.09 -10.27
C HIS A 20 -8.81 7.91 -11.00
N ALA A 21 -8.81 6.75 -10.34
CA ALA A 21 -8.33 5.52 -10.96
C ALA A 21 -9.22 5.15 -12.16
N PRO A 22 -8.68 4.45 -13.16
CA PRO A 22 -9.47 3.96 -14.27
C PRO A 22 -10.48 2.92 -13.76
N THR A 23 -11.68 2.89 -14.34
CA THR A 23 -12.78 2.02 -13.87
C THR A 23 -12.49 0.53 -14.11
N ASP A 24 -11.54 0.18 -14.97
CA ASP A 24 -11.08 -1.18 -15.25
C ASP A 24 -10.13 -1.75 -14.18
N ILE A 25 -9.75 -0.96 -13.16
CA ILE A 25 -8.95 -1.43 -12.02
C ILE A 25 -9.83 -1.78 -10.82
N HIS A 26 -10.71 -0.86 -10.43
CA HIS A 26 -11.54 -1.00 -9.21
C HIS A 26 -13.05 -0.90 -9.47
N GLY A 27 -13.45 -0.77 -10.73
CA GLY A 27 -14.84 -0.61 -11.09
C GLY A 27 -15.36 0.82 -10.93
N VAL A 28 -16.66 0.98 -11.15
CA VAL A 28 -17.35 2.27 -10.95
C VAL A 28 -17.57 2.55 -9.47
N SER A 29 -17.83 1.51 -8.65
CA SER A 29 -18.00 1.68 -7.21
C SER A 29 -16.68 1.85 -6.44
N GLY A 30 -15.55 1.44 -7.05
CA GLY A 30 -14.25 1.33 -6.39
C GLY A 30 -14.03 -0.01 -5.67
N LEU A 31 -15.05 -0.87 -5.61
CA LEU A 31 -15.01 -2.23 -5.06
C LEU A 31 -15.87 -3.19 -5.92
N ASP A 32 -15.92 -2.97 -7.25
CA ASP A 32 -16.66 -3.88 -8.13
C ASP A 32 -16.01 -5.28 -8.09
N GLY A 33 -16.79 -6.30 -8.48
CA GLY A 33 -16.34 -7.70 -8.52
C GLY A 33 -17.05 -8.61 -7.53
N THR A 34 -17.83 -8.06 -6.61
CA THR A 34 -18.64 -8.84 -5.67
C THR A 34 -19.95 -8.12 -5.33
N ASP A 35 -21.03 -8.87 -5.15
CA ASP A 35 -22.32 -8.39 -4.62
C ASP A 35 -22.45 -8.63 -3.10
N LEU A 36 -21.36 -9.09 -2.45
CA LEU A 36 -21.37 -9.52 -1.05
C LEU A 36 -20.96 -8.42 -0.06
N LEU A 37 -20.73 -7.19 -0.53
CA LEU A 37 -20.38 -6.07 0.34
C LEU A 37 -21.51 -5.81 1.36
N PRO A 38 -21.19 -5.68 2.66
CA PRO A 38 -22.19 -5.38 3.67
C PRO A 38 -22.63 -3.93 3.58
N GLU A 39 -23.87 -3.66 4.00
CA GLU A 39 -24.33 -2.29 4.25
C GLU A 39 -23.45 -1.61 5.30
N PRO A 40 -22.91 -0.39 5.03
CA PRO A 40 -22.10 0.33 5.99
C PRO A 40 -22.83 0.57 7.31
N LEU A 41 -22.25 0.12 8.41
CA LEU A 41 -22.82 0.29 9.75
C LEU A 41 -22.38 1.59 10.46
N VAL A 42 -21.47 2.35 9.85
CA VAL A 42 -20.87 3.57 10.42
C VAL A 42 -21.04 4.72 9.44
N THR A 43 -21.51 5.85 9.95
CA THR A 43 -21.52 7.12 9.20
C THR A 43 -20.18 7.83 9.44
N PRO A 44 -19.57 8.43 8.41
CA PRO A 44 -18.38 9.24 8.59
C PRO A 44 -18.59 10.35 9.62
N SER A 45 -17.60 10.55 10.47
CA SER A 45 -17.54 11.67 11.40
C SER A 45 -17.54 13.01 10.65
N PRO A 46 -18.20 14.05 11.19
CA PRO A 46 -18.15 15.39 10.62
C PRO A 46 -16.79 16.08 10.81
N ILE A 47 -15.89 15.51 11.62
CA ILE A 47 -14.54 16.04 11.83
C ILE A 47 -13.71 15.80 10.56
N PRO A 48 -13.05 16.82 9.99
CA PRO A 48 -12.17 16.63 8.83
C PRO A 48 -11.01 15.68 9.15
N ALA A 49 -10.64 14.80 8.20
CA ALA A 49 -9.64 13.77 8.48
C ALA A 49 -8.27 14.32 8.93
N VAL A 50 -7.81 15.46 8.38
CA VAL A 50 -6.53 16.07 8.78
C VAL A 50 -6.56 16.55 10.23
N GLU A 51 -7.69 17.08 10.69
CA GLU A 51 -7.90 17.45 12.10
C GLU A 51 -7.93 16.21 12.99
N ALA A 52 -8.68 15.17 12.57
CA ALA A 52 -8.74 13.91 13.29
C ALA A 52 -7.37 13.22 13.40
N MET A 53 -6.54 13.29 12.35
CA MET A 53 -5.16 12.81 12.37
C MET A 53 -4.33 13.58 13.40
N ALA A 54 -4.43 14.92 13.44
CA ALA A 54 -3.72 15.74 14.39
C ALA A 54 -4.14 15.45 15.84
N GLU A 55 -5.45 15.31 16.09
CA GLU A 55 -5.99 14.93 17.41
C GLU A 55 -5.53 13.55 17.84
N ALA A 56 -5.56 12.56 16.93
CA ALA A 56 -5.07 11.21 17.21
C ALA A 56 -3.59 11.20 17.57
N LEU A 57 -2.75 11.97 16.88
CA LEU A 57 -1.32 12.09 17.21
C LEU A 57 -1.11 12.76 18.58
N ARG A 58 -1.85 13.82 18.90
CA ARG A 58 -1.79 14.51 20.20
C ARG A 58 -2.25 13.62 21.36
N ALA A 59 -3.19 12.72 21.10
CA ALA A 59 -3.70 11.78 22.09
C ALA A 59 -2.72 10.66 22.45
N GLN A 60 -1.64 10.48 21.66
CA GLN A 60 -0.64 9.45 21.89
C GLN A 60 0.69 10.05 22.40
N PRO A 61 1.48 9.30 23.19
CA PRO A 61 2.82 9.73 23.57
C PRO A 61 3.69 10.00 22.33
N PRO A 62 4.62 10.98 22.39
CA PRO A 62 5.52 11.25 21.27
C PRO A 62 6.28 10.00 20.80
N GLY A 63 6.44 9.86 19.48
CA GLY A 63 7.17 8.75 18.86
C GLY A 63 6.49 7.37 18.96
N THR A 64 5.17 7.30 19.17
CA THR A 64 4.46 6.02 19.31
C THR A 64 3.45 5.72 18.20
N ALA A 65 2.88 6.74 17.57
CA ALA A 65 1.83 6.56 16.58
C ALA A 65 2.39 6.22 15.19
N TRP A 66 1.75 5.29 14.48
CA TRP A 66 2.04 5.00 13.09
C TRP A 66 1.02 5.64 12.16
N ILE A 67 1.49 6.05 10.98
CA ILE A 67 0.62 6.38 9.85
C ILE A 67 0.82 5.30 8.80
N VAL A 68 -0.26 4.63 8.41
CA VAL A 68 -0.27 3.70 7.26
C VAL A 68 -1.08 4.35 6.14
N ALA A 69 -0.45 4.66 5.02
CA ALA A 69 -1.07 5.33 3.89
C ALA A 69 -1.08 4.42 2.66
N THR A 70 -2.27 4.02 2.22
CA THR A 70 -2.43 3.10 1.08
C THR A 70 -3.13 3.76 -0.12
N GLY A 71 -3.36 5.07 -0.03
CA GLY A 71 -3.82 5.91 -1.14
C GLY A 71 -2.87 7.09 -1.35
N ALA A 72 -3.30 8.06 -2.15
CA ALA A 72 -2.56 9.31 -2.33
C ALA A 72 -2.20 9.98 -0.99
N LEU A 73 -1.00 10.53 -0.91
CA LEU A 73 -0.45 11.09 0.33
C LEU A 73 -1.03 12.46 0.72
N THR A 74 -2.07 12.93 0.05
CA THR A 74 -2.68 14.26 0.22
C THR A 74 -2.98 14.61 1.68
N ASN A 75 -3.65 13.72 2.42
CA ASN A 75 -3.97 13.98 3.84
C ASN A 75 -2.70 13.99 4.71
N VAL A 76 -1.73 13.12 4.42
CA VAL A 76 -0.44 13.08 5.14
C VAL A 76 0.36 14.35 4.87
N GLY A 77 0.48 14.76 3.61
CA GLY A 77 1.13 16.02 3.21
C GLY A 77 0.44 17.24 3.83
N ALA A 78 -0.89 17.28 3.86
CA ALA A 78 -1.64 18.33 4.53
C ALA A 78 -1.36 18.37 6.03
N LEU A 79 -1.37 17.21 6.71
CA LEU A 79 -1.04 17.10 8.14
C LEU A 79 0.36 17.65 8.42
N LEU A 80 1.37 17.23 7.65
CA LEU A 80 2.76 17.66 7.85
C LEU A 80 2.96 19.16 7.58
N ARG A 81 2.20 19.74 6.63
CA ARG A 81 2.23 21.18 6.34
C ARG A 81 1.52 22.00 7.41
N ALA A 82 0.37 21.53 7.90
CA ALA A 82 -0.47 22.26 8.86
C ALA A 82 0.02 22.11 10.32
N TYR A 83 0.56 20.95 10.66
CA TYR A 83 0.95 20.56 12.03
C TYR A 83 2.38 20.01 12.09
N PRO A 84 3.39 20.80 11.69
CA PRO A 84 4.79 20.34 11.67
C PRO A 84 5.32 19.96 13.06
N GLU A 85 4.72 20.46 14.15
CA GLU A 85 5.08 20.07 15.51
C GLU A 85 4.78 18.59 15.82
N LEU A 86 3.82 18.00 15.10
CA LEU A 86 3.39 16.62 15.29
C LEU A 86 4.28 15.60 14.59
N THR A 87 5.30 16.01 13.83
CA THR A 87 6.29 15.06 13.26
C THR A 87 6.99 14.23 14.34
N SER A 88 7.19 14.84 15.50
CA SER A 88 7.78 14.21 16.68
C SER A 88 6.88 13.14 17.32
N HIS A 89 5.57 13.20 17.07
CA HIS A 89 4.61 12.20 17.57
C HIS A 89 4.60 10.91 16.74
N ILE A 90 5.03 11.00 15.48
CA ILE A 90 5.04 9.88 14.55
C ILE A 90 6.23 8.97 14.85
N LYS A 91 5.93 7.70 15.17
CA LYS A 91 6.90 6.58 15.27
C LYS A 91 7.41 6.20 13.89
N GLY A 92 6.49 6.08 12.93
CA GLY A 92 6.79 5.67 11.58
C GLY A 92 5.66 6.00 10.61
N ILE A 93 6.03 6.15 9.34
CA ILE A 93 5.09 6.18 8.22
C ILE A 93 5.36 4.95 7.38
N SER A 94 4.35 4.13 7.12
CA SER A 94 4.41 3.13 6.07
C SER A 94 3.45 3.49 4.97
N LEU A 95 3.91 3.48 3.72
CA LEU A 95 3.08 3.84 2.58
C LEU A 95 3.19 2.81 1.47
N MET A 96 2.06 2.50 0.83
CA MET A 96 2.04 1.82 -0.46
C MET A 96 2.02 2.89 -1.55
N GLY A 97 3.06 2.89 -2.37
CA GLY A 97 3.16 3.81 -3.48
C GLY A 97 4.56 3.89 -4.05
N GLY A 98 4.64 4.37 -5.27
CA GLY A 98 5.89 4.53 -6.01
C GLY A 98 6.33 3.27 -6.75
N SER A 99 7.25 3.46 -7.68
CA SER A 99 8.04 2.40 -8.30
C SER A 99 9.43 2.94 -8.55
N ILE A 100 10.43 2.10 -8.28
CA ILE A 100 11.85 2.44 -8.39
C ILE A 100 12.37 2.05 -9.77
N GLY A 101 12.07 0.83 -10.22
CA GLY A 101 12.52 0.31 -11.50
C GLY A 101 14.00 -0.04 -11.52
N ASP A 102 14.59 -0.04 -12.72
CA ASP A 102 16.04 -0.11 -12.94
C ASP A 102 16.74 -1.27 -12.18
N ASN A 103 16.15 -2.47 -12.22
CA ASN A 103 16.67 -3.68 -11.56
C ASN A 103 16.79 -3.52 -10.03
N PHE A 104 15.81 -2.86 -9.41
CA PHE A 104 15.74 -2.72 -7.95
C PHE A 104 15.39 -4.04 -7.24
N SER A 105 14.61 -4.91 -7.86
CA SER A 105 14.23 -6.22 -7.34
C SER A 105 13.91 -7.19 -8.49
N ASP A 106 13.58 -8.44 -8.14
CA ASP A 106 13.10 -9.46 -9.08
C ASP A 106 11.60 -9.36 -9.37
N ALA A 107 10.92 -8.35 -8.84
CA ALA A 107 9.51 -8.18 -9.07
C ALA A 107 9.22 -7.86 -10.55
N PRO A 108 8.20 -8.49 -11.16
CA PRO A 108 7.84 -8.20 -12.54
C PRO A 108 7.31 -6.78 -12.66
N LEU A 109 8.05 -5.95 -13.40
CA LEU A 109 7.59 -4.64 -13.86
C LEU A 109 7.24 -4.78 -15.34
N GLY A 110 6.09 -4.27 -15.74
CA GLY A 110 5.48 -4.57 -17.04
C GLY A 110 6.28 -4.01 -18.23
N GLU A 111 5.81 -4.35 -19.43
CA GLU A 111 6.32 -3.80 -20.68
C GLU A 111 5.15 -3.26 -21.50
N VAL A 112 5.31 -2.10 -22.13
CA VAL A 112 4.32 -1.53 -23.06
C VAL A 112 5.03 -1.18 -24.36
N ASP A 113 4.55 -1.70 -25.48
CA ASP A 113 5.08 -1.45 -26.83
C ASP A 113 6.59 -1.71 -26.98
N GLY A 114 7.12 -2.80 -26.41
CA GLY A 114 8.54 -3.12 -26.52
C GLY A 114 9.44 -2.38 -25.52
N ARG A 115 8.86 -1.63 -24.58
CA ARG A 115 9.59 -0.75 -23.65
C ARG A 115 9.29 -1.07 -22.19
N PRO A 116 10.32 -1.21 -21.33
CA PRO A 116 10.13 -1.38 -19.91
C PRO A 116 9.26 -0.27 -19.32
N ARG A 117 8.30 -0.66 -18.50
CA ARG A 117 7.39 0.22 -17.78
C ARG A 117 7.55 -0.03 -16.29
N ILE A 118 7.88 1.04 -15.57
CA ILE A 118 8.07 0.96 -14.11
C ILE A 118 6.78 1.36 -13.37
N GLY A 119 6.04 2.35 -13.88
CA GLY A 119 4.78 2.80 -13.27
C GLY A 119 3.58 1.91 -13.62
N ASN A 120 2.53 1.93 -12.79
CA ASN A 120 1.26 1.23 -13.09
C ASN A 120 0.19 2.13 -13.74
N TYR A 121 0.33 3.46 -13.67
CA TYR A 121 -0.63 4.40 -14.27
C TYR A 121 -0.05 5.16 -15.46
N THR A 122 1.21 5.60 -15.37
CA THR A 122 1.99 6.12 -16.52
C THR A 122 3.19 5.22 -16.78
N PRO A 123 4.02 5.48 -17.81
CA PRO A 123 5.26 4.73 -18.00
C PRO A 123 6.20 4.79 -16.79
N TRP A 124 6.18 5.89 -16.03
CA TRP A 124 7.15 6.19 -14.97
C TRP A 124 6.60 6.25 -13.55
N ALA A 125 5.29 6.45 -13.39
CA ALA A 125 4.70 6.75 -12.09
C ALA A 125 3.66 5.71 -11.67
N GLU A 126 3.74 5.36 -10.40
CA GLU A 126 2.71 4.64 -9.67
C GLU A 126 1.56 5.61 -9.31
N PHE A 127 0.33 5.09 -9.30
CA PHE A 127 -0.91 5.85 -9.15
C PHE A 127 -0.96 6.75 -7.89
N ASN A 128 -0.72 6.21 -6.70
CA ASN A 128 -0.83 6.97 -5.43
C ASN A 128 0.13 8.16 -5.40
N ILE A 129 1.37 7.98 -5.86
CA ILE A 129 2.34 9.08 -5.96
C ILE A 129 1.95 10.07 -7.05
N LEU A 130 1.45 9.59 -8.19
CA LEU A 130 1.04 10.46 -9.30
C LEU A 130 -0.17 11.32 -8.94
N VAL A 131 -1.13 10.83 -8.16
CA VAL A 131 -2.33 11.60 -7.78
C VAL A 131 -1.94 12.89 -7.05
N ASP A 132 -0.94 12.84 -6.17
CA ASP A 132 -0.46 14.01 -5.42
C ASP A 132 1.07 13.95 -5.18
N PRO A 133 1.88 14.26 -6.21
CA PRO A 133 3.32 14.15 -6.12
C PRO A 133 3.91 15.23 -5.21
N GLU A 134 3.24 16.37 -5.02
CA GLU A 134 3.65 17.42 -4.09
C GLU A 134 3.46 17.00 -2.62
N ALA A 135 2.37 16.30 -2.30
CA ALA A 135 2.20 15.70 -0.99
C ALA A 135 3.25 14.60 -0.73
N ALA A 136 3.52 13.75 -1.72
CA ALA A 136 4.57 12.74 -1.63
C ALA A 136 5.96 13.35 -1.42
N ALA A 137 6.31 14.38 -2.20
CA ALA A 137 7.56 15.13 -2.04
C ALA A 137 7.69 15.74 -0.63
N THR A 138 6.58 16.21 -0.04
CA THR A 138 6.58 16.75 1.34
C THR A 138 7.02 15.71 2.37
N VAL A 139 6.57 14.46 2.24
CA VAL A 139 6.96 13.36 3.13
C VAL A 139 8.47 13.10 3.05
N PHE A 140 9.02 13.01 1.83
CA PHE A 140 10.43 12.65 1.64
C PHE A 140 11.41 13.81 1.87
N HIS A 141 11.00 15.06 1.64
CA HIS A 141 11.84 16.22 1.93
C HIS A 141 11.96 16.52 3.43
N THR A 142 10.99 16.10 4.23
CA THR A 142 11.03 16.26 5.69
C THR A 142 11.96 15.21 6.30
N LYS A 143 13.25 15.55 6.51
CA LYS A 143 14.30 14.58 6.93
C LYS A 143 13.93 13.68 8.11
N GLU A 144 13.30 14.23 9.15
CA GLU A 144 12.87 13.44 10.32
C GLU A 144 11.83 12.39 9.92
N ILE A 145 10.88 12.75 9.06
CA ILE A 145 9.84 11.85 8.57
C ILE A 145 10.42 10.83 7.60
N ALA A 146 11.26 11.28 6.65
CA ALA A 146 11.94 10.40 5.71
C ALA A 146 12.73 9.29 6.43
N ALA A 147 13.45 9.63 7.50
CA ALA A 147 14.17 8.66 8.33
C ALA A 147 13.28 7.63 9.04
N LYS A 148 11.99 7.93 9.21
CA LYS A 148 10.97 7.05 9.83
C LYS A 148 10.04 6.42 8.79
N THR A 149 10.29 6.61 7.49
CA THR A 149 9.37 6.19 6.42
C THR A 149 9.81 4.86 5.81
N THR A 150 8.85 3.94 5.65
CA THR A 150 8.99 2.72 4.84
C THR A 150 8.09 2.82 3.61
N ILE A 151 8.65 2.65 2.42
CA ILE A 151 7.88 2.61 1.17
C ILE A 151 7.68 1.14 0.77
N VAL A 152 6.45 0.80 0.38
CA VAL A 152 6.08 -0.42 -0.36
C VAL A 152 5.85 -0.02 -1.81
N PRO A 153 6.88 -0.08 -2.67
CA PRO A 153 6.73 0.23 -4.10
C PRO A 153 6.12 -0.94 -4.87
N LEU A 154 5.85 -0.74 -6.17
CA LEU A 154 5.52 -1.84 -7.09
C LEU A 154 6.60 -2.91 -7.12
N ASP A 155 7.87 -2.50 -7.02
CA ASP A 155 9.05 -3.37 -6.95
C ASP A 155 9.04 -4.33 -5.75
N LEU A 156 8.23 -4.07 -4.73
CA LEU A 156 8.02 -4.96 -3.59
C LEU A 156 6.67 -5.67 -3.70
N SER A 157 5.61 -4.91 -3.95
CA SER A 157 4.24 -5.45 -3.94
C SER A 157 3.97 -6.45 -5.06
N HIS A 158 4.65 -6.34 -6.21
CA HIS A 158 4.53 -7.34 -7.28
C HIS A 158 5.20 -8.69 -6.95
N GLN A 159 5.87 -8.82 -5.79
CA GLN A 159 6.35 -10.11 -5.29
C GLN A 159 5.27 -10.88 -4.51
N VAL A 160 4.23 -10.19 -4.03
CA VAL A 160 3.17 -10.75 -3.19
C VAL A 160 1.97 -11.10 -4.06
N LEU A 161 2.03 -12.26 -4.71
CA LEU A 161 1.01 -12.69 -5.66
C LEU A 161 -0.05 -13.54 -4.98
N ALA A 162 -1.32 -13.23 -5.20
CA ALA A 162 -2.45 -14.06 -4.80
C ALA A 162 -2.59 -15.23 -5.78
N THR A 163 -1.68 -16.21 -5.70
CA THR A 163 -1.67 -17.39 -6.59
C THR A 163 -2.94 -18.24 -6.46
N SER A 164 -3.12 -19.22 -7.34
CA SER A 164 -4.26 -20.16 -7.21
C SER A 164 -4.28 -20.85 -5.84
N GLU A 165 -3.12 -21.27 -5.34
CA GLU A 165 -2.98 -21.90 -4.02
C GLU A 165 -3.34 -20.94 -2.89
N VAL A 166 -2.90 -19.68 -2.97
CA VAL A 166 -3.27 -18.64 -2.01
C VAL A 166 -4.77 -18.39 -2.06
N ARG A 167 -5.37 -18.20 -3.23
CA ARG A 167 -6.81 -17.93 -3.36
C ARG A 167 -7.65 -19.09 -2.83
N GLU A 168 -7.25 -20.33 -3.09
CA GLU A 168 -7.90 -21.51 -2.52
C GLU A 168 -7.79 -21.54 -0.99
N MET A 169 -6.61 -21.26 -0.44
CA MET A 169 -6.39 -21.17 1.00
C MET A 169 -7.20 -20.04 1.65
N LEU A 170 -7.30 -18.87 1.01
CA LEU A 170 -8.15 -17.77 1.48
C LEU A 170 -9.64 -18.16 1.42
N LEU A 171 -10.07 -18.83 0.35
CA LEU A 171 -11.48 -19.19 0.14
C LEU A 171 -11.98 -20.25 1.12
N TYR A 172 -11.18 -21.29 1.36
CA TYR A 172 -11.60 -22.46 2.13
C TYR A 172 -10.97 -22.53 3.54
N GLY A 173 -9.87 -21.82 3.79
CA GLY A 173 -9.03 -21.99 4.97
C GLY A 173 -7.97 -23.10 4.78
N PRO A 174 -7.00 -23.22 5.71
CA PRO A 174 -5.87 -24.13 5.57
C PRO A 174 -6.25 -25.62 5.66
N ASP A 175 -7.27 -25.95 6.45
CA ASP A 175 -7.60 -27.34 6.82
C ASP A 175 -8.91 -27.88 6.18
N ALA A 176 -9.53 -27.14 5.26
CA ALA A 176 -10.86 -27.48 4.75
C ALA A 176 -10.85 -28.30 3.46
N GLU A 177 -11.88 -29.13 3.27
CA GLU A 177 -12.15 -29.76 1.97
C GLU A 177 -12.49 -28.69 0.93
N ARG A 178 -11.73 -28.66 -0.17
CA ARG A 178 -11.83 -27.66 -1.25
C ARG A 178 -13.00 -27.96 -2.20
N THR A 179 -14.20 -28.06 -1.67
CA THR A 179 -15.41 -28.34 -2.45
C THR A 179 -16.58 -27.49 -1.99
N GLY A 180 -17.39 -27.00 -2.94
CA GLY A 180 -18.57 -26.19 -2.63
C GLY A 180 -18.28 -24.68 -2.55
N PRO A 181 -19.19 -23.89 -1.96
CA PRO A 181 -18.96 -22.46 -1.76
C PRO A 181 -17.83 -22.22 -0.75
N GLY A 182 -17.21 -21.03 -0.79
CA GLY A 182 -16.19 -20.63 0.17
C GLY A 182 -16.64 -20.76 1.64
N LYS A 183 -15.69 -20.92 2.55
CA LYS A 183 -15.92 -21.24 3.98
C LYS A 183 -16.86 -20.23 4.65
N THR A 184 -16.74 -18.94 4.30
CA THR A 184 -17.61 -17.87 4.80
C THR A 184 -17.90 -16.83 3.71
N THR A 185 -18.95 -16.02 3.90
CA THR A 185 -19.25 -14.88 3.02
C THR A 185 -18.08 -13.90 2.92
N LEU A 186 -17.38 -13.66 4.04
CA LEU A 186 -16.21 -12.78 4.06
C LEU A 186 -15.11 -13.31 3.13
N ARG A 187 -14.78 -14.60 3.24
CA ARG A 187 -13.75 -15.25 2.40
C ARG A 187 -14.12 -15.22 0.93
N THR A 188 -15.36 -15.56 0.59
CA THR A 188 -15.85 -15.48 -0.79
C THR A 188 -15.74 -14.06 -1.35
N MET A 189 -16.21 -13.05 -0.60
CA MET A 189 -16.12 -11.64 -0.99
C MET A 189 -14.68 -11.20 -1.24
N LEU A 190 -13.74 -11.51 -0.32
CA LEU A 190 -12.33 -11.13 -0.47
C LEU A 190 -11.69 -11.77 -1.71
N VAL A 191 -12.00 -13.05 -1.98
CA VAL A 191 -11.46 -13.75 -3.15
C VAL A 191 -12.07 -13.23 -4.46
N GLU A 192 -13.36 -12.93 -4.49
CA GLU A 192 -14.03 -12.30 -5.64
C GLU A 192 -13.43 -10.93 -5.98
N LEU A 193 -13.17 -10.10 -4.96
CA LEU A 193 -12.48 -8.81 -5.15
C LEU A 193 -11.08 -8.98 -5.75
N LEU A 194 -10.31 -9.99 -5.33
CA LEU A 194 -9.00 -10.28 -5.92
C LEU A 194 -9.13 -10.67 -7.40
N TYR A 195 -10.15 -11.45 -7.77
CA TYR A 195 -10.35 -11.86 -9.17
C TYR A 195 -10.69 -10.70 -10.10
N PHE A 196 -11.33 -9.63 -9.59
CA PHE A 196 -11.77 -8.50 -10.42
C PHE A 196 -10.64 -7.86 -11.22
N PHE A 197 -9.47 -7.66 -10.61
CA PHE A 197 -8.32 -7.03 -11.26
C PHE A 197 -7.31 -8.03 -11.83
N ALA A 198 -7.47 -9.33 -11.60
CA ALA A 198 -6.54 -10.36 -12.07
C ALA A 198 -6.27 -10.30 -13.58
N GLN A 199 -7.31 -10.08 -14.38
CA GLN A 199 -7.18 -9.98 -15.84
C GLN A 199 -6.37 -8.76 -16.26
N THR A 200 -6.63 -7.59 -15.67
CA THR A 200 -5.90 -6.36 -15.97
C THR A 200 -4.42 -6.49 -15.67
N TYR A 201 -4.05 -7.19 -14.59
CA TYR A 201 -2.64 -7.45 -14.26
C TYR A 201 -1.97 -8.46 -15.18
N ALA A 202 -2.69 -9.50 -15.60
CA ALA A 202 -2.19 -10.44 -16.59
C ALA A 202 -1.90 -9.73 -17.92
N ASP A 203 -2.82 -8.87 -18.37
CA ASP A 203 -2.70 -8.16 -19.65
C ASP A 203 -1.65 -7.04 -19.63
N THR A 204 -1.54 -6.31 -18.52
CA THR A 204 -0.67 -5.11 -18.44
C THR A 204 0.75 -5.42 -17.98
N PHE A 205 0.91 -6.39 -17.07
CA PHE A 205 2.20 -6.68 -16.43
C PHE A 205 2.71 -8.10 -16.71
N GLY A 206 1.95 -8.93 -17.43
CA GLY A 206 2.30 -10.33 -17.64
C GLY A 206 2.25 -11.16 -16.36
N ILE A 207 1.63 -10.64 -15.29
CA ILE A 207 1.54 -11.31 -14.00
C ILE A 207 0.39 -12.32 -14.07
N THR A 208 0.71 -13.55 -14.45
CA THR A 208 -0.28 -14.60 -14.71
C THR A 208 -0.45 -15.58 -13.55
N ALA A 209 0.50 -15.65 -12.62
CA ALA A 209 0.39 -16.53 -11.45
C ALA A 209 -0.77 -16.12 -10.53
N GLY A 210 -1.10 -14.83 -10.48
CA GLY A 210 -2.19 -14.24 -9.72
C GLY A 210 -1.97 -12.75 -9.50
N PRO A 211 -3.02 -11.97 -9.24
CA PRO A 211 -2.88 -10.52 -9.04
C PRO A 211 -2.00 -10.21 -7.82
N PRO A 212 -1.19 -9.14 -7.87
CA PRO A 212 -0.43 -8.70 -6.72
C PRO A 212 -1.33 -8.05 -5.67
N LEU A 213 -0.97 -8.20 -4.40
CA LEU A 213 -1.65 -7.54 -3.28
C LEU A 213 -0.76 -6.42 -2.73
N HIS A 214 -1.16 -5.16 -2.93
CA HIS A 214 -0.32 -4.01 -2.64
C HIS A 214 -0.44 -3.50 -1.20
N ASP A 215 -1.61 -2.97 -0.87
CA ASP A 215 -1.86 -2.15 0.31
C ASP A 215 -1.61 -2.85 1.66
N PRO A 216 -2.01 -4.12 1.85
CA PRO A 216 -1.80 -4.81 3.11
C PRO A 216 -0.31 -5.00 3.47
N ILE A 217 0.61 -4.91 2.50
CA ILE A 217 2.05 -4.94 2.79
C ILE A 217 2.48 -3.69 3.57
N ALA A 218 1.87 -2.52 3.34
CA ALA A 218 2.16 -1.33 4.12
C ALA A 218 1.73 -1.48 5.60
N VAL A 219 0.70 -2.29 5.86
CA VAL A 219 0.31 -2.66 7.23
C VAL A 219 1.36 -3.54 7.89
N ALA A 220 2.04 -4.41 7.14
CA ALA A 220 3.08 -5.30 7.69
C ALA A 220 4.21 -4.54 8.40
N ALA A 221 4.54 -3.32 7.97
CA ALA A 221 5.57 -2.49 8.61
C ALA A 221 5.25 -2.07 10.04
N VAL A 222 3.97 -2.05 10.43
CA VAL A 222 3.59 -1.74 11.82
C VAL A 222 3.64 -2.96 12.74
N LEU A 223 3.82 -4.16 12.18
CA LEU A 223 3.88 -5.42 12.91
C LEU A 223 5.32 -5.82 13.32
N VAL A 224 6.33 -5.02 12.93
CA VAL A 224 7.71 -5.22 13.35
C VAL A 224 7.81 -5.22 14.89
N ASP A 225 8.60 -6.15 15.43
CA ASP A 225 8.76 -6.43 16.87
C ASP A 225 7.49 -6.98 17.55
N THR A 226 6.53 -7.52 16.78
CA THR A 226 5.35 -8.21 17.31
C THR A 226 5.39 -9.71 16.97
N GLU A 227 4.52 -10.51 17.61
CA GLU A 227 4.38 -11.93 17.29
C GLU A 227 3.92 -12.20 15.84
N ASN A 228 3.31 -11.20 15.19
CA ASN A 228 2.80 -11.27 13.82
C ASN A 228 3.74 -10.57 12.82
N GLU A 229 5.01 -10.37 13.18
CA GLU A 229 5.99 -9.74 12.29
C GLU A 229 6.09 -10.51 10.97
N ILE A 230 6.03 -9.76 9.87
CA ILE A 230 6.28 -10.24 8.52
C ILE A 230 7.65 -9.68 8.10
N PRO A 231 8.69 -10.51 8.01
CA PRO A 231 10.03 -10.03 7.71
C PRO A 231 10.13 -9.29 6.39
N PHE A 232 10.68 -8.07 6.43
CA PHE A 232 11.15 -7.36 5.25
C PHE A 232 12.61 -7.68 4.99
N LEU A 233 12.93 -8.00 3.74
CA LEU A 233 14.30 -8.20 3.28
C LEU A 233 14.86 -6.87 2.83
N GLU A 234 15.75 -6.27 3.62
CA GLU A 234 16.34 -4.96 3.32
C GLU A 234 17.56 -5.03 2.38
N TRP A 235 18.09 -6.24 2.16
CA TRP A 235 19.24 -6.49 1.31
C TRP A 235 19.01 -7.72 0.44
N ASP A 236 19.51 -7.66 -0.79
CA ASP A 236 19.47 -8.74 -1.78
C ASP A 236 20.82 -8.77 -2.52
N ALA A 237 21.53 -9.91 -2.46
CA ALA A 237 22.85 -10.08 -3.07
C ALA A 237 22.90 -9.79 -4.58
N LYS A 238 21.79 -9.94 -5.29
CA LYS A 238 21.67 -9.69 -6.73
C LYS A 238 21.52 -8.20 -7.05
N HIS A 239 20.87 -7.45 -6.17
CA HIS A 239 20.41 -6.07 -6.42
C HIS A 239 21.04 -5.01 -5.52
N SER A 240 21.75 -5.43 -4.48
CA SER A 240 22.32 -4.57 -3.42
C SER A 240 23.84 -4.55 -3.49
N GLN A 241 24.44 -3.47 -3.01
CA GLN A 241 25.90 -3.35 -2.97
C GLN A 241 26.47 -4.02 -1.70
N PRO A 242 27.54 -4.83 -1.79
CA PRO A 242 28.19 -5.37 -0.62
C PRO A 242 28.99 -4.29 0.13
N PRO A 243 29.20 -4.43 1.45
CA PRO A 243 28.74 -5.52 2.31
C PRO A 243 27.24 -5.44 2.62
N GLU A 244 26.67 -6.53 3.13
CA GLU A 244 25.30 -6.55 3.64
C GLU A 244 25.11 -5.51 4.75
N HIS A 245 24.09 -4.68 4.61
CA HIS A 245 23.70 -3.65 5.57
C HIS A 245 22.24 -3.26 5.33
N ASN A 246 21.64 -2.58 6.31
CA ASN A 246 20.30 -2.02 6.16
C ASN A 246 20.33 -0.82 5.22
N GLU A 247 19.92 -1.03 3.97
CA GLU A 247 19.94 0.00 2.94
C GLU A 247 18.96 1.14 3.27
N ARG A 248 19.40 2.38 3.07
CA ARG A 248 18.57 3.58 3.23
C ARG A 248 18.71 4.43 1.98
N PHE A 249 17.63 5.13 1.64
CA PHE A 249 17.55 5.85 0.37
C PHE A 249 17.22 7.33 0.60
N GLU A 250 17.88 8.18 -0.16
CA GLU A 250 17.40 9.53 -0.45
C GLU A 250 16.34 9.38 -1.54
N VAL A 251 15.09 9.74 -1.20
CA VAL A 251 13.95 9.62 -2.10
C VAL A 251 13.51 11.01 -2.53
N THR A 252 13.28 11.15 -3.83
CA THR A 252 12.71 12.37 -4.42
C THR A 252 11.58 12.01 -5.36
N VAL A 253 10.60 12.90 -5.51
CA VAL A 253 9.47 12.74 -6.43
C VAL A 253 9.53 13.86 -7.46
N ILE A 254 9.45 13.51 -8.74
CA ILE A 254 9.40 14.51 -9.81
C ILE A 254 8.00 15.14 -9.83
N THR A 255 7.89 16.41 -9.46
CA THR A 255 6.63 17.16 -9.47
C THR A 255 6.40 17.93 -10.78
N GLU A 256 7.42 18.11 -11.61
CA GLU A 256 7.27 18.85 -12.85
C GLU A 256 6.43 18.10 -13.89
N GLY A 257 5.41 18.79 -14.42
CA GLY A 257 4.53 18.30 -15.49
C GLY A 257 3.09 18.05 -15.06
N THR A 258 2.18 18.02 -16.03
CA THR A 258 0.75 17.71 -15.80
C THR A 258 0.48 16.20 -15.85
N PHE A 259 -0.74 15.78 -15.50
CA PHE A 259 -1.15 14.37 -15.64
C PHE A 259 -1.18 13.91 -17.10
N GLU A 260 -1.63 14.76 -18.02
CA GLU A 260 -1.68 14.41 -19.45
C GLU A 260 -0.27 14.27 -20.02
N GLU A 261 0.64 15.18 -19.69
CA GLU A 261 2.03 15.06 -20.10
C GLU A 261 2.72 13.81 -19.48
N ALA A 262 2.31 13.40 -18.27
CA ALA A 262 2.81 12.19 -17.64
C ALA A 262 2.39 10.93 -18.41
N LYS A 263 1.15 10.87 -18.89
CA LYS A 263 0.66 9.81 -19.78
C LYS A 263 1.44 9.76 -21.10
N GLU A 264 1.84 10.92 -21.61
CA GLU A 264 2.68 11.07 -22.82
C GLU A 264 4.17 10.77 -22.57
N GLY A 265 4.55 10.39 -21.35
CA GLY A 265 5.90 9.92 -21.02
C GLY A 265 6.78 10.92 -20.28
N LYS A 266 6.27 12.09 -19.86
CA LYS A 266 6.96 12.86 -18.82
C LYS A 266 7.03 12.05 -17.53
N GLN A 267 8.05 12.33 -16.73
CA GLN A 267 8.33 11.60 -15.51
C GLN A 267 7.60 12.16 -14.28
N THR A 268 6.57 13.00 -14.45
CA THR A 268 5.73 13.49 -13.36
C THR A 268 5.26 12.33 -12.48
N GLY A 269 5.43 12.43 -11.17
CA GLY A 269 5.09 11.39 -10.20
C GLY A 269 6.11 10.24 -10.10
N ARG A 270 7.19 10.23 -10.89
CA ARG A 270 8.26 9.23 -10.76
C ARG A 270 8.93 9.36 -9.39
N THR A 271 9.08 8.23 -8.72
CA THR A 271 9.82 8.11 -7.46
C THR A 271 11.26 7.72 -7.77
N LEU A 272 12.21 8.58 -7.40
CA LEU A 272 13.63 8.33 -7.57
C LEU A 272 14.23 7.96 -6.21
N ALA A 273 14.89 6.81 -6.13
CA ALA A 273 15.59 6.37 -4.94
C ALA A 273 17.10 6.29 -5.21
N LYS A 274 17.87 7.00 -4.40
CA LYS A 274 19.33 6.96 -4.42
C LYS A 274 19.83 6.30 -3.15
N LEU A 275 20.57 5.20 -3.29
CA LEU A 275 21.19 4.51 -2.16
C LEU A 275 22.13 5.46 -1.40
N LEU A 276 21.94 5.53 -0.09
CA LEU A 276 22.80 6.30 0.81
C LEU A 276 23.97 5.45 1.29
N PRO A 277 25.11 6.07 1.65
CA PRO A 277 26.21 5.37 2.29
C PRO A 277 25.76 4.63 3.57
N PRO A 278 26.36 3.46 3.88
CA PRO A 278 26.03 2.70 5.09
C PRO A 278 26.04 3.56 6.37
N GLY A 279 25.01 3.40 7.19
CA GLY A 279 24.84 4.13 8.46
C GLY A 279 24.16 5.49 8.35
N GLN A 280 23.92 6.02 7.14
CA GLN A 280 23.10 7.22 6.98
C GLN A 280 21.61 6.92 7.15
N GLN A 281 20.90 7.88 7.75
CA GLN A 281 19.45 7.83 7.89
C GLN A 281 18.78 8.26 6.58
N GLY A 282 17.66 7.62 6.25
CA GLY A 282 16.89 7.89 5.05
C GLY A 282 15.65 7.02 5.02
N VAL A 283 15.02 6.94 3.86
CA VAL A 283 13.82 6.12 3.67
C VAL A 283 14.21 4.65 3.59
N LYS A 284 13.44 3.78 4.26
CA LYS A 284 13.53 2.32 4.10
C LYS A 284 12.72 1.90 2.87
N ILE A 285 13.35 1.18 1.95
CA ILE A 285 12.68 0.56 0.80
C ILE A 285 13.12 -0.91 0.79
N PRO A 286 12.28 -1.85 1.28
CA PRO A 286 12.64 -3.26 1.26
C PRO A 286 12.86 -3.78 -0.16
N ARG A 287 13.83 -4.66 -0.33
CA ARG A 287 14.09 -5.41 -1.57
C ARG A 287 13.13 -6.58 -1.75
N GLY A 288 12.64 -7.13 -0.64
CA GLY A 288 11.68 -8.23 -0.63
C GLY A 288 10.91 -8.31 0.68
N VAL A 289 10.00 -9.27 0.75
CA VAL A 289 9.18 -9.59 1.92
C VAL A 289 9.01 -11.10 2.00
N ASP A 290 8.93 -11.66 3.20
CA ASP A 290 8.58 -13.07 3.39
C ASP A 290 7.12 -13.29 2.98
N THR A 291 6.93 -13.75 1.74
CA THR A 291 5.60 -13.93 1.15
C THR A 291 4.82 -15.07 1.81
N ALA A 292 5.52 -16.11 2.29
CA ALA A 292 4.88 -17.23 2.98
C ALA A 292 4.31 -16.75 4.32
N LYS A 293 5.13 -16.05 5.12
CA LYS A 293 4.68 -15.48 6.39
C LYS A 293 3.61 -14.41 6.19
N PHE A 294 3.72 -13.60 5.13
CA PHE A 294 2.69 -12.62 4.78
C PHE A 294 1.32 -13.28 4.60
N TRP A 295 1.23 -14.33 3.77
CA TRP A 295 -0.05 -15.00 3.52
C TRP A 295 -0.57 -15.78 4.72
N GLU A 296 0.32 -16.34 5.55
CA GLU A 296 -0.03 -16.93 6.85
C GLU A 296 -0.72 -15.90 7.76
N VAL A 297 -0.13 -14.70 7.92
CA VAL A 297 -0.71 -13.64 8.75
C VAL A 297 -2.04 -13.12 8.19
N ILE A 298 -2.17 -13.00 6.86
CA ILE A 298 -3.44 -12.64 6.21
C ILE A 298 -4.53 -13.68 6.52
N GLU A 299 -4.20 -14.97 6.40
CA GLU A 299 -5.13 -16.06 6.73
C GLU A 299 -5.56 -15.97 8.19
N GLU A 300 -4.63 -15.82 9.13
CA GLU A 300 -4.95 -15.70 10.56
C GLU A 300 -5.85 -14.50 10.84
N CYS A 301 -5.63 -13.37 10.16
CA CYS A 301 -6.48 -12.19 10.29
C CYS A 301 -7.92 -12.49 9.83
N ILE A 302 -8.08 -13.21 8.71
CA ILE A 302 -9.37 -13.60 8.17
C ILE A 302 -10.06 -14.61 9.10
N GLU A 303 -9.34 -15.58 9.66
CA GLU A 303 -9.90 -16.54 10.60
C GLU A 303 -10.41 -15.86 11.87
N ARG A 304 -9.67 -14.89 12.42
CA ARG A 304 -10.11 -14.07 13.55
C ARG A 304 -11.36 -13.25 13.20
N ALA A 305 -11.43 -12.72 11.97
CA ALA A 305 -12.59 -11.98 11.49
C ALA A 305 -13.82 -12.88 11.30
N ASP A 306 -13.66 -14.08 10.76
CA ASP A 306 -14.70 -15.10 10.65
C ASP A 306 -15.27 -15.47 12.02
N ALA A 307 -14.40 -15.78 12.98
CA ALA A 307 -14.81 -16.09 14.34
C ALA A 307 -15.58 -14.93 14.99
N LYS A 308 -15.14 -13.69 14.73
CA LYS A 308 -15.84 -12.50 15.21
C LYS A 308 -17.22 -12.36 14.56
N ASN A 309 -17.33 -12.50 13.25
CA ASN A 309 -18.59 -12.41 12.52
C ASN A 309 -19.59 -13.49 12.97
N ALA A 310 -19.12 -14.72 13.18
CA ALA A 310 -19.93 -15.81 13.72
C ALA A 310 -20.46 -15.48 15.12
N ALA A 311 -19.61 -14.96 16.01
CA ALA A 311 -20.01 -14.55 17.35
C ALA A 311 -21.08 -13.44 17.36
N LEU A 312 -21.05 -12.51 16.39
CA LEU A 312 -22.09 -11.50 16.25
C LEU A 312 -23.40 -12.04 15.72
N ALA A 313 -23.34 -12.96 14.77
CA ALA A 313 -24.54 -13.57 14.21
C ALA A 313 -25.32 -14.32 15.29
N LEU A 314 -24.63 -14.93 16.25
CA LEU A 314 -25.22 -15.59 17.42
C LEU A 314 -25.76 -14.62 18.49
N ALA A 315 -25.29 -13.37 18.50
CA ALA A 315 -25.69 -12.36 19.48
C ALA A 315 -26.91 -11.51 19.05
N LYS A 316 -27.42 -11.72 17.83
CA LYS A 316 -28.65 -11.11 17.30
C LYS A 316 -29.85 -12.03 17.49
#